data_AF-A0A0M0KY71-F1
#
_entry.id   AF-A0A0M0KY71-F1
#
_cell.length_a   1.000
_cell.length_b   1.000
_cell.length_c   1.000
_cell.angle_alpha   90.00
_cell.angle_beta   90.00
_cell.angle_gamma   90.00
#
_symmetry.space_group_name_H-M   'P 1'
#
loop_
_entity.id
_entity.type
_entity.pdbx_description
1 polymer ?
#
loop_
_entity_poly.entity_id
_entity_poly.type
_entity_poly.pdbx_seq_one_letter_code
_entity_poly.pdbx_strand_id
1 'polypeptide(L)'
;MAASMRKWEAQVKLQTLHQTVVELADGAPLGLKFDDKLFVTSVDENMALRVAVGWRLLALNGRDLRAASKETAEKELAERAGTEQSLLFQMPVPAEIKPNADGYVVVKAPPGALGILLSEPQGTRGPILGEVMLASPIAGRVRVGMILCAIDGIDLSTLDHDQAAALLRERAKQPERELTLAFPEPERDGHLFCIALLIALVIVCLVAAGLYYYWHMGNERKRLADEALRKAVNALAGSRPWLSHDFIRAVVIPALRTGTPLARPADHGASCGKK
;
A
#
# COMPACT_ATOMS: atom_id res chain seq x y z
N MET A 1 -0.06 -14.53 1.24
CA MET A 1 -1.31 -13.78 1.50
C MET A 1 -1.39 -13.21 2.91
N ALA A 2 -1.31 -14.01 3.99
CA ALA A 2 -1.46 -13.51 5.36
C ALA A 2 -0.47 -12.39 5.78
N ALA A 3 0.78 -12.45 5.33
CA ALA A 3 1.78 -11.41 5.60
C ALA A 3 1.48 -10.08 4.88
N SER A 4 0.96 -10.14 3.64
CA SER A 4 0.51 -8.95 2.91
C SER A 4 -0.74 -8.33 3.54
N MET A 5 -1.66 -9.15 4.07
CA MET A 5 -2.84 -8.68 4.81
C MET A 5 -2.45 -7.88 6.06
N ARG A 6 -1.54 -8.41 6.89
CA ARG A 6 -1.10 -7.71 8.12
C ARG A 6 -0.36 -6.40 7.82
N LYS A 7 0.44 -6.38 6.75
CA LYS A 7 1.15 -5.16 6.31
C LYS A 7 0.17 -4.11 5.76
N TRP A 8 -0.86 -4.56 5.06
CA TRP A 8 -1.97 -3.73 4.59
C TRP A 8 -2.79 -3.14 5.76
N GLU A 9 -3.14 -3.95 6.77
CA GLU A 9 -3.86 -3.49 7.97
C GLU A 9 -3.09 -2.40 8.73
N ALA A 10 -1.77 -2.55 8.86
CA ALA A 10 -0.91 -1.57 9.52
C ALA A 10 -0.80 -0.26 8.72
N GLN A 11 -0.76 -0.34 7.39
CA GLN A 11 -0.64 0.82 6.50
C GLN A 11 -1.98 1.58 6.37
N VAL A 12 -3.11 0.87 6.39
CA VAL A 12 -4.46 1.48 6.44
C VAL A 12 -4.66 2.25 7.75
N LYS A 13 -4.17 1.74 8.88
CA LYS A 13 -4.26 2.43 10.19
C LYS A 13 -3.55 3.78 10.24
N LEU A 14 -2.53 4.00 9.40
CA LEU A 14 -1.76 5.24 9.37
C LEU A 14 -2.33 6.30 8.39
N GLN A 15 -3.19 5.91 7.45
CA GLN A 15 -3.67 6.79 6.36
C GLN A 15 -5.05 7.44 6.59
N THR A 16 -5.58 7.43 7.82
CA THR A 16 -6.94 7.98 8.12
C THR A 16 -6.94 9.09 9.16
N LEU A 17 -5.81 9.79 9.33
CA LEU A 17 -5.72 10.95 10.20
C LEU A 17 -5.91 12.21 9.36
N HIS A 18 -6.90 13.02 9.74
CA HIS A 18 -7.16 14.32 9.13
C HIS A 18 -7.03 15.40 10.20
N GLN A 19 -6.06 16.29 10.02
CA GLN A 19 -5.90 17.45 10.89
C GLN A 19 -6.56 18.65 10.21
N THR A 20 -7.49 19.29 10.91
CA THR A 20 -8.09 20.54 10.46
C THR A 20 -7.86 21.61 11.52
N VAL A 21 -7.44 22.79 11.07
CA VAL A 21 -7.39 23.98 11.92
C VAL A 21 -8.70 24.73 11.70
N VAL A 22 -9.37 25.08 12.78
CA VAL A 22 -10.65 25.81 12.74
C VAL A 22 -10.48 27.07 13.55
N GLU A 23 -10.61 28.20 12.87
CA GLU A 23 -10.80 29.49 13.52
C GLU A 23 -12.31 29.70 13.68
N LEU A 24 -12.75 29.87 14.92
CA LEU A 24 -14.11 30.28 15.20
C LEU A 24 -14.14 31.79 15.43
N ALA A 25 -15.08 32.46 14.78
CA ALA A 25 -15.42 33.83 15.13
C ALA A 25 -15.95 33.90 16.58
N ASP A 26 -15.64 35.00 17.27
CA ASP A 26 -15.91 35.21 18.70
C ASP A 26 -17.27 34.68 19.17
N GLY A 27 -17.24 33.63 19.98
CA GLY A 27 -18.42 33.06 20.65
C GLY A 27 -19.37 32.24 19.78
N ALA A 28 -19.09 32.05 18.49
CA ALA A 28 -19.90 31.17 17.64
C ALA A 28 -19.74 29.71 18.10
N PRO A 29 -20.83 28.95 18.25
CA PRO A 29 -20.74 27.53 18.55
C PRO A 29 -20.03 26.83 17.39
N LEU A 30 -19.20 25.83 17.71
CA LEU A 30 -18.36 25.11 16.74
C LEU A 30 -19.17 24.32 15.70
N GLY A 31 -20.50 24.27 15.81
CA GLY A 31 -21.35 23.60 14.83
C GLY A 31 -21.29 22.07 14.84
N LEU A 32 -20.53 21.47 15.76
CA LEU A 32 -20.37 20.02 15.87
C LEU A 32 -21.15 19.46 17.04
N LYS A 33 -21.78 18.29 16.83
CA LYS A 33 -22.34 17.46 17.91
C LYS A 33 -21.65 16.11 17.94
N PHE A 34 -21.42 15.57 19.13
CA PHE A 34 -20.72 14.31 19.32
C PHE A 34 -21.58 13.24 20.02
N ASP A 35 -21.27 11.96 19.77
CA ASP A 35 -21.71 10.84 20.59
C ASP A 35 -20.77 10.62 21.80
N ASP A 36 -21.05 9.61 22.62
CA ASP A 36 -20.28 9.28 23.83
C ASP A 36 -18.82 8.87 23.55
N LYS A 37 -18.49 8.52 22.31
CA LYS A 37 -17.14 8.11 21.87
C LYS A 37 -16.44 9.18 21.03
N LEU A 38 -17.01 10.39 21.01
CA LEU A 38 -16.54 11.54 20.25
C LEU A 38 -16.62 11.37 18.73
N PHE A 39 -17.53 10.53 18.24
CA PHE A 39 -17.90 10.55 16.83
C PHE A 39 -18.83 11.71 16.56
N VAL A 40 -18.55 12.45 15.50
CA VAL A 40 -19.37 13.55 15.00
C VAL A 40 -20.70 12.97 14.53
N THR A 41 -21.80 13.39 15.13
CA THR A 41 -23.17 12.95 14.79
C THR A 41 -23.92 13.97 13.94
N SER A 42 -23.56 15.24 14.05
CA SER A 42 -24.14 16.34 13.30
C SER A 42 -23.07 17.40 13.07
N VAL A 43 -23.14 18.04 11.89
CA VAL A 43 -22.25 19.11 11.46
C VAL A 43 -23.12 20.24 10.92
N ASP A 44 -22.82 21.48 11.30
CA ASP A 44 -23.46 22.66 10.72
C ASP A 44 -22.93 22.98 9.31
N GLU A 45 -23.56 23.95 8.64
CA GLU A 45 -23.17 24.32 7.27
C GLU A 45 -21.73 24.86 7.19
N ASN A 46 -21.25 25.54 8.23
CA ASN A 46 -19.91 26.11 8.27
C ASN A 46 -18.81 25.03 8.37
N MET A 47 -19.11 23.94 9.08
CA MET A 47 -18.19 22.84 9.30
C MET A 47 -18.34 21.69 8.30
N ALA A 48 -19.43 21.64 7.52
CA ALA A 48 -19.71 20.55 6.59
C ALA A 48 -18.63 20.36 5.50
N LEU A 49 -17.85 21.40 5.20
CA LEU A 49 -16.73 21.33 4.26
C LEU A 49 -15.42 20.82 4.90
N ARG A 50 -15.33 20.79 6.23
CA ARG A 50 -14.09 20.46 6.96
C ARG A 50 -14.18 19.15 7.75
N VAL A 51 -15.36 18.81 8.26
CA VAL A 51 -15.58 17.68 9.16
C VAL A 51 -16.86 16.94 8.77
N ALA A 52 -16.82 15.60 8.81
CA ALA A 52 -17.95 14.76 8.45
C ALA A 52 -18.65 14.22 9.68
N VAL A 53 -19.92 13.87 9.50
CA VAL A 53 -20.57 12.86 10.33
C VAL A 53 -19.79 11.54 10.27
N GLY A 54 -19.59 10.91 11.42
CA GLY A 54 -18.84 9.67 11.59
C GLY A 54 -17.34 9.86 11.84
N TRP A 55 -16.79 11.08 11.74
CA TRP A 55 -15.40 11.35 12.13
C TRP A 55 -15.24 11.32 13.64
N ARG A 56 -14.15 10.74 14.14
CA ARG A 56 -13.86 10.69 15.57
C ARG A 56 -12.87 11.79 15.94
N LEU A 57 -13.21 12.64 16.90
CA LEU A 57 -12.26 13.60 17.44
C LEU A 57 -11.19 12.84 18.27
N LEU A 58 -9.92 12.98 17.87
CA LEU A 58 -8.78 12.35 18.54
C LEU A 58 -8.03 13.31 19.44
N ALA A 59 -7.87 14.56 19.01
CA ALA A 59 -7.15 15.56 19.80
C ALA A 59 -7.68 16.97 19.56
N LEU A 60 -7.56 17.80 20.59
CA LEU A 60 -7.87 19.22 20.60
C LEU A 60 -6.63 19.98 21.06
N ASN A 61 -6.09 20.85 20.21
CA ASN A 61 -4.90 21.66 20.50
C ASN A 61 -3.69 20.82 20.99
N GLY A 62 -3.50 19.65 20.37
CA GLY A 62 -2.43 18.71 20.72
C GLY A 62 -2.72 17.84 21.96
N ARG A 63 -3.80 18.10 22.71
CA ARG A 63 -4.23 17.24 23.82
C ARG A 63 -5.01 16.04 23.29
N ASP A 64 -4.57 14.85 23.65
CA ASP A 64 -5.25 13.60 23.31
C ASP A 64 -6.60 13.47 24.02
N LEU A 65 -7.66 13.27 23.26
CA LEU A 65 -9.04 13.10 23.71
C LEU A 65 -9.56 11.67 23.54
N ARG A 66 -8.73 10.70 23.12
CA ARG A 66 -9.16 9.31 22.86
C ARG A 66 -9.78 8.61 24.08
N ALA A 67 -9.41 9.04 25.29
CA ALA A 67 -9.93 8.54 26.56
C ALA A 67 -10.86 9.54 27.28
N ALA A 68 -11.16 10.69 26.66
CA ALA A 68 -12.02 11.70 27.24
C ALA A 68 -13.50 11.34 27.06
N SER A 69 -14.34 11.78 28.01
CA SER A 69 -15.79 11.71 27.85
C SER A 69 -16.29 12.81 26.92
N LYS A 70 -17.49 12.61 26.36
CA LYS A 70 -18.22 13.64 25.58
C LYS A 70 -18.30 14.98 26.32
N GLU A 71 -18.72 14.96 27.57
CA GLU A 71 -18.86 16.17 28.40
C GLU A 71 -17.54 16.91 28.58
N THR A 72 -16.43 16.17 28.75
CA THR A 72 -15.09 16.77 28.88
C THR A 72 -14.66 17.45 27.59
N ALA A 73 -14.85 16.78 26.44
CA ALA A 73 -14.50 17.35 25.14
C ALA A 73 -15.36 18.57 24.80
N GLU A 74 -16.69 18.50 25.00
CA GLU A 74 -17.60 19.62 24.75
C GLU A 74 -17.29 20.82 25.65
N LYS A 75 -16.98 20.58 26.93
CA LYS A 75 -16.54 21.63 27.86
C LYS A 75 -15.25 22.29 27.38
N GLU A 76 -14.25 21.54 26.94
CA GLU A 76 -12.99 22.10 26.45
C GLU A 76 -13.14 22.89 25.15
N LEU A 77 -14.03 22.45 24.26
CA LEU A 77 -14.38 23.20 23.04
C LEU A 77 -15.07 24.52 23.39
N ALA A 78 -15.99 24.50 24.36
CA ALA A 78 -16.74 25.67 24.81
C ALA A 78 -15.88 26.69 25.57
N GLU A 79 -14.99 26.24 26.47
CA GLU A 79 -14.08 27.12 27.23
C GLU A 79 -13.13 27.92 26.33
N ARG A 80 -12.92 27.47 25.09
CA ARG A 80 -12.02 28.09 24.12
C ARG A 80 -12.76 28.66 22.91
N ALA A 81 -14.09 28.82 22.98
CA ALA A 81 -14.85 29.44 21.91
C ALA A 81 -14.29 30.84 21.60
N GLY A 82 -14.11 31.16 20.32
CA GLY A 82 -13.50 32.43 19.88
C GLY A 82 -11.97 32.47 19.81
N THR A 83 -11.27 31.37 20.09
CA THR A 83 -9.83 31.24 19.82
C THR A 83 -9.58 30.24 18.69
N GLU A 84 -8.41 30.33 18.03
CA GLU A 84 -7.99 29.36 17.02
C GLU A 84 -7.82 27.98 17.66
N GLN A 85 -8.48 26.95 17.11
CA GLN A 85 -8.43 25.59 17.62
C GLN A 85 -7.93 24.62 16.54
N SER A 86 -6.89 23.84 16.86
CA SER A 86 -6.44 22.72 16.04
C SER A 86 -7.15 21.44 16.45
N LEU A 87 -7.95 20.88 15.54
CA LEU A 87 -8.69 19.65 15.76
C LEU A 87 -8.07 18.52 14.94
N LEU A 88 -7.78 17.40 15.59
CA LEU A 88 -7.34 16.18 14.91
C LEU A 88 -8.48 15.18 14.89
N PHE A 89 -8.92 14.81 13.70
CA PHE A 89 -9.94 13.81 13.50
C PHE A 89 -9.35 12.51 12.94
N GLN A 90 -9.92 11.40 13.39
CA GLN A 90 -9.84 10.13 12.69
C GLN A 90 -11.04 10.05 11.77
N MET A 91 -10.78 9.90 10.48
CA MET A 91 -11.85 9.50 9.56
C MET A 91 -12.29 8.10 9.98
N PRO A 92 -13.60 7.80 10.03
CA PRO A 92 -14.04 6.43 10.24
C PRO A 92 -13.39 5.64 9.11
N VAL A 93 -12.59 4.64 9.48
CA VAL A 93 -12.19 3.65 8.50
C VAL A 93 -13.52 3.11 7.97
N PRO A 94 -13.82 3.29 6.66
CA PRO A 94 -14.99 2.69 6.05
C PRO A 94 -15.17 1.29 6.61
N ALA A 95 -16.31 1.01 7.26
CA ALA A 95 -16.57 -0.27 7.89
C ALA A 95 -16.12 -1.36 6.92
N GLU A 96 -15.08 -2.13 7.32
CA GLU A 96 -14.19 -2.90 6.45
C GLU A 96 -14.76 -3.04 5.04
N ILE A 97 -14.30 -2.20 4.11
CA ILE A 97 -14.63 -2.40 2.70
C ILE A 97 -14.02 -3.76 2.33
N LYS A 98 -14.84 -4.80 2.41
CA LYS A 98 -14.45 -6.17 2.12
C LYS A 98 -14.62 -6.36 0.63
N PRO A 99 -13.52 -6.52 -0.12
CA PRO A 99 -13.66 -6.98 -1.48
C PRO A 99 -14.34 -8.35 -1.45
N ASN A 100 -15.12 -8.64 -2.48
CA ASN A 100 -15.64 -9.97 -2.75
C ASN A 100 -14.49 -10.94 -3.06
N ALA A 101 -14.80 -12.21 -3.31
CA ALA A 101 -13.81 -13.23 -3.64
C ALA A 101 -12.91 -12.85 -4.83
N ASP A 102 -13.41 -11.99 -5.72
CA ASP A 102 -12.76 -11.54 -6.95
C ASP A 102 -11.95 -10.23 -6.77
N GLY A 103 -11.90 -9.66 -5.57
CA GLY A 103 -11.15 -8.43 -5.29
C GLY A 103 -11.91 -7.12 -5.53
N TYR A 104 -13.20 -7.19 -5.87
CA TYR A 104 -14.05 -6.03 -6.17
C TYR A 104 -14.93 -5.63 -5.00
N VAL A 105 -15.30 -4.36 -4.96
CA VAL A 105 -16.18 -3.73 -3.99
C VAL A 105 -17.40 -3.24 -4.74
N VAL A 106 -18.57 -3.74 -4.36
CA VAL A 106 -19.84 -3.35 -4.99
C VAL A 106 -20.59 -2.40 -4.08
N VAL A 107 -20.92 -1.21 -4.59
CA VAL A 107 -21.59 -0.15 -3.83
C VAL A 107 -22.85 0.30 -4.53
N LYS A 108 -23.98 0.26 -3.81
CA LYS A 108 -25.26 0.81 -4.28
C LYS A 108 -25.34 2.30 -4.01
N ALA A 109 -25.55 3.10 -5.05
CA ALA A 109 -25.58 4.54 -5.00
C ALA A 109 -27.00 5.08 -5.30
N PRO A 110 -27.51 6.04 -4.49
CA PRO A 110 -28.84 6.62 -4.70
C PRO A 110 -28.88 7.52 -5.95
N PRO A 111 -30.06 7.99 -6.37
CA PRO A 111 -30.19 9.01 -7.42
C PRO A 111 -29.47 10.31 -7.04
N GLY A 112 -29.09 11.08 -8.05
CA GLY A 112 -28.48 12.41 -7.91
C GLY A 112 -26.96 12.42 -8.02
N ALA A 113 -26.36 13.52 -7.57
CA ALA A 113 -24.92 13.69 -7.58
C ALA A 113 -24.26 12.81 -6.52
N LEU A 114 -23.17 12.13 -6.89
CA LEU A 114 -22.44 11.26 -5.98
C LEU A 114 -21.37 11.99 -5.18
N GLY A 115 -21.04 13.24 -5.52
CA GLY A 115 -19.96 13.98 -4.86
C GLY A 115 -18.62 13.23 -4.93
N ILE A 116 -18.30 12.65 -6.09
CA ILE A 116 -16.99 12.02 -6.33
C ILE A 116 -16.31 12.74 -7.50
N LEU A 117 -15.00 12.91 -7.38
CA LEU A 117 -14.15 13.36 -8.46
C LEU A 117 -13.41 12.16 -9.01
N LEU A 118 -13.53 11.94 -10.32
CA LEU A 118 -12.72 10.96 -11.03
C LEU A 118 -11.41 11.63 -11.46
N SER A 119 -10.33 10.87 -11.46
CA SER A 119 -9.04 11.23 -12.03
C SER A 119 -8.81 10.44 -13.31
N GLU A 120 -7.87 10.90 -14.13
CA GLU A 120 -7.46 10.17 -15.32
C GLU A 120 -7.01 8.74 -14.98
N PRO A 121 -7.34 7.76 -15.85
CA PRO A 121 -6.93 6.38 -15.65
C PRO A 121 -5.40 6.26 -15.68
N GLN A 122 -4.80 5.71 -14.63
CA GLN A 122 -3.40 5.28 -14.66
C GLN A 122 -3.34 3.85 -15.21
N GLY A 123 -3.36 3.73 -16.54
CA GLY A 123 -3.32 2.44 -17.24
C GLY A 123 -4.71 1.96 -17.70
N THR A 124 -4.94 0.63 -17.67
CA THR A 124 -5.99 -0.03 -18.46
C THR A 124 -7.24 -0.46 -17.70
N ARG A 125 -7.53 0.08 -16.50
CA ARG A 125 -8.63 -0.42 -15.65
C ARG A 125 -9.76 0.58 -15.37
N GLY A 126 -9.78 1.71 -16.06
CA GLY A 126 -10.80 2.75 -15.90
C GLY A 126 -10.39 3.87 -14.94
N PRO A 127 -11.27 4.87 -14.73
CA PRO A 127 -10.96 6.07 -13.98
C PRO A 127 -10.78 5.80 -12.49
N ILE A 128 -9.89 6.58 -11.86
CA ILE A 128 -9.56 6.45 -10.44
C ILE A 128 -10.43 7.42 -9.63
N LEU A 129 -10.87 7.05 -8.44
CA LEU A 129 -11.50 7.98 -7.51
C LEU A 129 -10.42 8.93 -6.96
N GLY A 130 -10.36 10.16 -7.46
CA GLY A 130 -9.43 11.19 -7.00
C GLY A 130 -9.89 11.86 -5.71
N GLU A 131 -11.19 12.09 -5.58
CA GLU A 131 -11.78 12.70 -4.40
C GLU A 131 -13.17 12.10 -4.11
N VAL A 132 -13.52 12.02 -2.82
CA VAL A 132 -14.86 11.66 -2.37
C VAL A 132 -15.28 12.75 -1.39
N MET A 133 -16.23 13.58 -1.81
CA MET A 133 -16.78 14.65 -0.99
C MET A 133 -17.39 14.06 0.28
N LEU A 134 -17.34 14.84 1.33
CA LEU A 134 -17.76 14.43 2.65
C LEU A 134 -19.25 14.14 2.76
N ALA A 135 -20.06 14.96 2.08
CA ALA A 135 -21.51 14.80 1.96
C ALA A 135 -21.91 13.77 0.89
N SER A 136 -20.94 13.04 0.30
CA SER A 136 -21.22 12.00 -0.69
C SER A 136 -22.11 10.92 -0.08
N PRO A 137 -23.17 10.48 -0.77
CA PRO A 137 -24.00 9.38 -0.30
C PRO A 137 -23.24 8.04 -0.24
N ILE A 138 -22.10 7.94 -0.93
CA ILE A 138 -21.22 6.76 -0.92
C ILE A 138 -19.97 6.97 -0.05
N ALA A 139 -19.89 8.10 0.68
CA ALA A 139 -18.85 8.31 1.68
C ALA A 139 -18.85 7.17 2.71
N GLY A 140 -17.66 6.71 3.08
CA GLY A 140 -17.50 5.57 3.99
C GLY A 140 -17.80 4.20 3.37
N ARG A 141 -18.13 4.12 2.07
CA ARG A 141 -18.29 2.87 1.31
C ARG A 141 -17.27 2.70 0.19
N VAL A 142 -16.65 3.81 -0.22
CA VAL A 142 -15.57 3.86 -1.21
C VAL A 142 -14.39 4.66 -0.64
N ARG A 143 -13.23 4.55 -1.29
CA ARG A 143 -12.02 5.28 -0.90
C ARG A 143 -11.35 5.90 -2.13
N VAL A 144 -10.74 7.07 -1.92
CA VAL A 144 -9.81 7.68 -2.87
C VAL A 144 -8.71 6.67 -3.23
N GLY A 145 -8.35 6.64 -4.51
CA GLY A 145 -7.40 5.70 -5.12
C GLY A 145 -8.02 4.41 -5.61
N MET A 146 -9.28 4.09 -5.26
CA MET A 146 -9.99 2.96 -5.86
C MET A 146 -10.26 3.22 -7.34
N ILE A 147 -10.30 2.16 -8.13
CA ILE A 147 -10.56 2.22 -9.57
C ILE A 147 -12.04 1.93 -9.79
N LEU A 148 -12.75 2.78 -10.52
CA LEU A 148 -14.13 2.54 -10.90
C LEU A 148 -14.12 1.63 -12.15
N CYS A 149 -14.50 0.37 -11.96
CA CYS A 149 -14.42 -0.66 -13.00
C CYS A 149 -15.73 -0.80 -13.77
N ALA A 150 -16.89 -0.69 -13.11
CA ALA A 150 -18.18 -0.80 -13.77
C ALA A 150 -19.27 0.07 -13.14
N ILE A 151 -20.25 0.46 -13.97
CA ILE A 151 -21.50 1.12 -13.55
C ILE A 151 -22.66 0.30 -14.10
N ASP A 152 -23.50 -0.24 -13.22
CA ASP A 152 -24.63 -1.10 -13.56
C ASP A 152 -24.25 -2.26 -14.49
N GLY A 153 -23.08 -2.86 -14.25
CA GLY A 153 -22.51 -3.94 -15.07
C GLY A 153 -21.86 -3.51 -16.39
N ILE A 154 -21.88 -2.21 -16.74
CA ILE A 154 -21.16 -1.69 -17.90
C ILE A 154 -19.69 -1.49 -17.51
N ASP A 155 -18.81 -2.25 -18.16
CA ASP A 155 -17.37 -2.14 -17.99
C ASP A 155 -16.82 -0.79 -18.49
N LEU A 156 -16.02 -0.13 -17.65
CA LEU A 156 -15.38 1.15 -17.95
C LEU A 156 -13.93 1.01 -18.41
N SER A 157 -13.39 -0.21 -18.55
CA SER A 157 -11.98 -0.43 -18.91
C SER A 157 -11.56 0.21 -20.24
N THR A 158 -12.51 0.41 -21.15
CA THR A 158 -12.30 1.00 -22.47
C THR A 158 -12.71 2.48 -22.56
N LEU A 159 -13.32 3.01 -21.50
CA LEU A 159 -13.84 4.37 -21.48
C LEU A 159 -12.81 5.33 -20.88
N ASP A 160 -12.71 6.51 -21.47
CA ASP A 160 -11.93 7.60 -20.90
C ASP A 160 -12.66 8.26 -19.71
N HIS A 161 -11.98 9.19 -19.07
CA HIS A 161 -12.52 9.94 -17.92
C HIS A 161 -13.84 10.64 -18.24
N ASP A 162 -13.94 11.31 -19.39
CA ASP A 162 -15.09 12.12 -19.78
C ASP A 162 -16.31 11.24 -20.09
N GLN A 163 -16.09 10.11 -20.77
CA GLN A 163 -17.10 9.12 -21.09
C GLN A 163 -17.65 8.45 -19.83
N ALA A 164 -16.77 8.06 -18.90
CA ALA A 164 -17.20 7.50 -17.62
C ALA A 164 -17.98 8.52 -16.78
N ALA A 165 -17.55 9.78 -16.75
CA ALA A 165 -18.27 10.86 -16.08
C ALA A 165 -19.64 11.13 -16.74
N ALA A 166 -19.72 11.10 -18.07
CA ALA A 166 -20.98 11.24 -18.80
C ALA A 166 -21.93 10.09 -18.46
N LEU A 167 -21.45 8.85 -18.41
CA LEU A 167 -22.25 7.68 -18.04
C LEU A 167 -22.80 7.80 -16.61
N LEU A 168 -21.99 8.23 -15.63
CA LEU A 168 -22.46 8.50 -14.26
C LEU A 168 -23.57 9.56 -14.21
N ARG A 169 -23.46 10.62 -15.02
CA ARG A 169 -24.47 11.69 -15.11
C ARG A 169 -25.76 11.21 -15.76
N GLU A 170 -25.67 10.44 -16.84
CA GLU A 170 -26.82 9.85 -17.52
C GLU A 170 -27.65 8.99 -16.56
N ARG A 171 -26.95 8.17 -15.76
CA ARG A 171 -27.56 7.27 -14.78
C ARG A 171 -28.03 7.97 -13.50
N ALA A 172 -27.76 9.27 -13.32
CA ALA A 172 -28.09 10.00 -12.10
C ALA A 172 -29.58 10.03 -11.74
N LYS A 173 -30.48 9.82 -12.71
CA LYS A 173 -31.93 9.79 -12.49
C LYS A 173 -32.45 8.42 -12.04
N GLN A 174 -31.62 7.38 -12.07
CA GLN A 174 -32.04 6.04 -11.68
C GLN A 174 -32.20 5.92 -10.15
N PRO A 175 -33.20 5.16 -9.68
CA PRO A 175 -33.51 5.05 -8.25
C PRO A 175 -32.40 4.36 -7.45
N GLU A 176 -31.60 3.52 -8.09
CA GLU A 176 -30.42 2.89 -7.52
C GLU A 176 -29.45 2.58 -8.66
N ARG A 177 -28.16 2.77 -8.41
CA ARG A 177 -27.07 2.41 -9.32
C ARG A 177 -26.08 1.51 -8.62
N GLU A 178 -25.51 0.57 -9.33
CA GLU A 178 -24.46 -0.30 -8.82
C GLU A 178 -23.09 0.16 -9.33
N LEU A 179 -22.17 0.46 -8.41
CA LEU A 179 -20.79 0.80 -8.73
C LEU A 179 -19.90 -0.37 -8.35
N THR A 180 -19.13 -0.89 -9.30
CA THR A 180 -18.09 -1.89 -9.05
C THR A 180 -16.74 -1.20 -9.03
N LEU A 181 -16.05 -1.28 -7.90
CA LEU A 181 -14.74 -0.68 -7.69
C LEU A 181 -13.69 -1.75 -7.39
N ALA A 182 -12.46 -1.54 -7.83
CA ALA A 182 -11.32 -2.35 -7.43
C ALA A 182 -10.37 -1.53 -6.57
N PHE A 183 -9.63 -2.20 -5.69
CA PHE A 183 -8.43 -1.59 -5.13
C PHE A 183 -7.41 -1.44 -6.25
N PRO A 184 -6.61 -0.35 -6.26
CA PRO A 184 -5.47 -0.31 -7.15
C PRO A 184 -4.62 -1.51 -6.79
N GLU A 185 -4.33 -2.36 -7.78
CA GLU A 185 -3.28 -3.34 -7.57
C GLU A 185 -2.04 -2.55 -7.16
N PRO A 186 -1.32 -2.95 -6.11
CA PRO A 186 -0.05 -2.30 -5.81
C PRO A 186 0.71 -2.36 -7.11
N GLU A 187 1.05 -1.21 -7.70
CA GLU A 187 1.81 -1.12 -8.94
C GLU A 187 2.92 -2.15 -8.77
N ARG A 188 2.79 -3.27 -9.47
CA ARG A 188 3.89 -4.21 -9.59
C ARG A 188 4.80 -3.44 -10.49
N ASP A 189 5.62 -2.58 -9.89
CA ASP A 189 6.65 -1.81 -10.54
C ASP A 189 7.44 -2.80 -11.38
N GLY A 190 7.04 -2.96 -12.64
CA GLY A 190 7.69 -3.89 -13.56
C GLY A 190 9.16 -3.52 -13.66
N HIS A 191 9.47 -2.24 -13.45
CA HIS A 191 10.80 -1.70 -13.30
C HIS A 191 11.56 -2.29 -12.10
N LEU A 192 10.99 -2.42 -10.91
CA LEU A 192 11.66 -3.05 -9.77
C LEU A 192 11.91 -4.53 -10.02
N PHE A 193 10.98 -5.23 -10.66
CA PHE A 193 11.19 -6.63 -11.03
C PHE A 193 12.28 -6.79 -12.10
N CYS A 194 12.27 -5.95 -13.14
CA CYS A 194 13.31 -5.91 -14.18
C CYS A 194 14.69 -5.54 -13.60
N ILE A 195 14.75 -4.56 -12.71
CA ILE A 195 15.99 -4.16 -12.01
C ILE A 195 16.49 -5.31 -11.13
N ALA A 196 15.60 -5.94 -10.35
CA ALA A 196 15.98 -7.10 -9.53
C ALA A 196 16.48 -8.27 -10.40
N LEU A 197 15.82 -8.54 -11.54
CA LEU A 197 16.22 -9.56 -12.50
C LEU A 197 17.60 -9.24 -13.12
N LEU A 198 17.84 -7.99 -13.52
CA LEU A 198 19.13 -7.54 -14.04
C LEU A 198 20.24 -7.67 -13.00
N ILE A 199 19.97 -7.27 -11.75
CA ILE A 199 20.92 -7.44 -10.65
C ILE A 199 21.23 -8.93 -10.44
N ALA A 200 20.21 -9.79 -10.43
CA ALA A 200 20.40 -11.23 -10.30
C ALA A 200 21.24 -11.81 -11.45
N LEU A 201 20.99 -11.39 -12.70
CA LEU A 201 21.74 -11.80 -13.88
C LEU A 201 23.22 -11.39 -13.77
N VAL A 202 23.49 -10.14 -13.37
CA VAL A 202 24.86 -9.64 -13.15
C VAL A 202 25.57 -10.45 -12.08
N ILE A 203 24.91 -10.76 -10.96
CA ILE A 203 25.49 -11.59 -9.90
C ILE A 203 25.83 -12.98 -10.42
N VAL A 204 24.93 -13.62 -11.18
CA VAL A 204 25.18 -14.94 -11.78
C VAL A 204 26.38 -14.90 -12.74
N CYS A 205 26.47 -13.88 -13.60
CA CYS A 205 27.62 -13.70 -14.51
C CYS A 205 28.94 -13.55 -13.75
N LEU A 206 28.95 -12.75 -12.67
CA LEU A 206 30.16 -12.54 -11.85
C LEU A 206 30.58 -13.83 -11.13
N VAL A 207 29.62 -14.60 -10.61
CA VAL A 207 29.90 -15.89 -9.97
C VAL A 207 30.44 -16.90 -11.00
N ALA A 208 29.82 -17.00 -12.17
CA ALA A 208 30.28 -17.88 -13.24
C ALA A 208 31.70 -17.52 -13.72
N ALA A 209 31.97 -16.22 -13.92
CA ALA A 209 33.31 -15.74 -14.26
C ALA A 209 34.32 -16.05 -13.15
N GLY A 210 33.96 -15.81 -11.88
CA GLY A 210 34.80 -16.14 -10.73
C GLY A 210 35.14 -17.62 -10.64
N LEU A 211 34.16 -18.50 -10.85
CA LEU A 211 34.36 -19.95 -10.89
C LEU A 211 35.24 -20.39 -12.06
N TYR A 212 35.04 -19.82 -13.25
CA TYR A 212 35.88 -20.07 -14.42
C TYR A 212 37.35 -19.71 -14.16
N TYR A 213 37.59 -18.51 -13.62
CA TYR A 213 38.94 -18.07 -13.22
C TYR A 213 39.53 -18.97 -12.12
N TYR A 214 38.74 -19.34 -11.11
CA TYR A 214 39.17 -20.22 -10.03
C TYR A 214 39.63 -21.59 -10.56
N TRP A 215 38.91 -22.15 -11.53
CA TRP A 215 39.24 -23.43 -12.11
C TRP A 215 40.57 -23.40 -12.87
N HIS A 216 40.88 -22.29 -13.54
CA HIS A 216 42.12 -22.10 -14.30
C HIS A 216 43.33 -21.59 -13.49
N MET A 217 43.17 -21.20 -12.22
CA MET A 217 44.28 -20.72 -11.39
C MET A 217 45.02 -21.82 -10.63
N GLY A 218 46.34 -21.67 -10.48
CA GLY A 218 47.18 -22.53 -9.63
C GLY A 218 46.83 -22.43 -8.13
N ASN A 219 47.21 -23.46 -7.36
CA ASN A 219 46.74 -23.69 -5.98
C ASN A 219 46.98 -22.54 -4.99
N GLU A 220 48.05 -21.75 -5.13
CA GLU A 220 48.30 -20.62 -4.22
C GLU A 220 47.31 -19.46 -4.42
N ARG A 221 46.92 -19.19 -5.67
CA ARG A 221 45.98 -18.10 -5.97
C ARG A 221 44.55 -18.44 -5.55
N LYS A 222 44.21 -19.73 -5.43
CA LYS A 222 42.93 -20.19 -4.88
C LYS A 222 42.74 -19.78 -3.42
N ARG A 223 43.78 -19.88 -2.58
CA ARG A 223 43.72 -19.47 -1.16
C ARG A 223 43.44 -17.98 -0.99
N LEU A 224 44.11 -17.15 -1.78
CA LEU A 224 43.93 -15.69 -1.74
C LEU A 224 42.53 -15.28 -2.22
N ALA A 225 42.00 -15.94 -3.25
CA ALA A 225 40.64 -15.69 -3.74
C ALA A 225 39.57 -16.08 -2.70
N ASP A 226 39.71 -17.21 -2.02
CA ASP A 226 38.78 -17.65 -0.98
C ASP A 226 38.76 -16.70 0.23
N GLU A 227 39.92 -16.15 0.62
CA GLU A 227 40.00 -15.18 1.71
C GLU A 227 39.36 -13.84 1.34
N ALA A 228 39.59 -13.37 0.09
CA ALA A 228 38.97 -12.15 -0.43
C ALA A 228 37.44 -12.27 -0.52
N LEU A 229 36.94 -13.41 -1.01
CA LEU A 229 35.50 -13.67 -1.11
C LEU A 229 34.83 -13.69 0.28
N ARG A 230 35.45 -14.32 1.28
CA ARG A 230 34.92 -14.31 2.66
C ARG A 230 34.86 -12.90 3.23
N LYS A 231 35.88 -12.07 3.01
CA LYS A 231 35.87 -10.67 3.47
C LYS A 231 34.77 -9.86 2.79
N ALA A 232 34.56 -10.04 1.48
CA ALA A 232 33.50 -9.36 0.74
C ALA A 232 32.09 -9.77 1.21
N VAL A 233 31.86 -11.08 1.42
CA VAL A 233 30.58 -11.60 1.94
C VAL A 233 30.29 -11.06 3.34
N ASN A 234 31.28 -11.05 4.23
CA ASN A 234 31.12 -10.52 5.59
C ASN A 234 30.87 -9.01 5.60
N ALA A 235 31.52 -8.24 4.72
CA ALA A 235 31.28 -6.80 4.58
C ALA A 235 29.85 -6.51 4.07
N LEU A 236 29.36 -7.29 3.10
CA LEU A 236 27.98 -7.18 2.61
C LEU A 236 26.94 -7.54 3.68
N ALA A 237 27.20 -8.59 4.46
CA ALA A 237 26.31 -9.02 5.55
C ALA A 237 26.23 -7.99 6.70
N GLY A 238 27.33 -7.29 7.00
CA GLY A 238 27.35 -6.23 8.01
C GLY A 238 26.67 -4.91 7.59
N SER A 239 26.47 -4.69 6.29
CA SER A 239 26.09 -3.37 5.76
C SER A 239 24.60 -3.19 5.48
N ARG A 240 23.79 -4.26 5.44
CA ARG A 240 22.36 -4.17 5.07
C ARG A 240 21.46 -5.12 5.87
N PRO A 241 20.62 -4.62 6.80
CA PRO A 241 19.79 -5.44 7.68
C PRO A 241 18.63 -6.20 7.00
N TRP A 242 18.35 -5.97 5.71
CA TRP A 242 17.26 -6.62 4.97
C TRP A 242 17.71 -7.83 4.14
N LEU A 243 19.01 -8.03 3.94
CA LEU A 243 19.55 -9.27 3.39
C LEU A 243 19.72 -10.25 4.55
N SER A 244 18.67 -11.01 4.86
CA SER A 244 18.72 -11.94 5.98
C SER A 244 19.84 -12.96 5.77
N HIS A 245 20.52 -13.30 6.86
CA HIS A 245 21.56 -14.32 6.88
C HIS A 245 21.06 -15.65 6.29
N ASP A 246 19.76 -15.93 6.42
CA ASP A 246 19.09 -17.11 5.87
C ASP A 246 19.02 -17.10 4.33
N PHE A 247 18.79 -15.94 3.70
CA PHE A 247 18.79 -15.84 2.23
C PHE A 247 20.17 -16.14 1.64
N ILE A 248 21.22 -15.57 2.23
CA ILE A 248 22.60 -15.81 1.81
C ILE A 248 22.96 -17.30 1.99
N ARG A 249 22.59 -17.88 3.14
CA ARG A 249 22.89 -19.28 3.46
C ARG A 249 22.11 -20.28 2.60
N ALA A 250 20.86 -19.96 2.23
CA ALA A 250 19.99 -20.85 1.46
C ALA A 250 20.22 -20.76 -0.06
N VAL A 251 20.63 -19.62 -0.58
CA VAL A 251 20.73 -19.41 -2.04
C VAL A 251 22.18 -19.35 -2.51
N VAL A 252 23.02 -18.58 -1.83
CA VAL A 252 24.39 -18.30 -2.30
C VAL A 252 25.34 -19.46 -1.98
N ILE A 253 25.26 -20.02 -0.77
CA ILE A 253 26.18 -21.09 -0.33
C ILE A 253 25.97 -22.41 -1.08
N PRO A 254 24.73 -22.89 -1.35
CA PRO A 254 24.53 -24.13 -2.09
C PRO A 254 24.98 -24.02 -3.56
N ALA A 255 24.70 -22.89 -4.21
CA ALA A 255 25.14 -22.62 -5.59
C ALA A 255 26.67 -22.64 -5.73
N LEU A 256 27.41 -22.20 -4.69
CA LEU A 256 28.87 -22.28 -4.65
C LEU A 256 29.40 -23.68 -4.32
N ARG A 257 28.60 -24.56 -3.70
CA ARG A 257 29.00 -25.91 -3.27
C ARG A 257 28.70 -27.00 -4.28
N THR A 258 27.73 -26.84 -5.19
CA THR A 258 27.36 -27.86 -6.17
C THR A 258 28.37 -28.06 -7.31
N GLY A 259 29.51 -27.36 -7.30
CA GLY A 259 30.66 -27.62 -8.18
C GLY A 259 31.47 -28.88 -7.82
N THR A 260 30.82 -29.99 -7.47
CA THR A 260 31.49 -31.27 -7.22
C THR A 260 31.87 -31.90 -8.57
N PRO A 261 33.14 -32.30 -8.79
CA PRO A 261 33.55 -32.90 -10.04
C PRO A 261 32.96 -34.31 -10.19
N LEU A 262 32.43 -34.62 -11.38
CA LEU A 262 32.09 -35.97 -11.79
C LEU A 262 33.32 -36.87 -11.63
N ALA A 263 33.16 -37.98 -10.91
CA ALA A 263 34.21 -38.98 -10.71
C ALA A 263 34.75 -39.47 -12.07
N ARG A 264 36.08 -39.48 -12.22
CA ARG A 264 36.76 -40.06 -13.39
C ARG A 264 36.38 -41.54 -13.53
N PRO A 265 36.10 -42.03 -14.75
CA PRO A 265 35.98 -43.47 -14.98
C PRO A 265 37.34 -44.14 -14.69
N ALA A 266 37.29 -45.29 -14.04
CA ALA A 266 38.48 -46.07 -13.71
C ALA A 266 39.16 -46.57 -14.99
N ASP A 267 40.45 -46.26 -15.14
CA ASP A 267 41.31 -46.79 -16.21
C ASP A 267 41.49 -48.30 -16.02
N HIS A 268 40.95 -49.09 -16.95
CA HIS A 268 41.34 -50.49 -17.14
C HIS A 268 42.54 -50.55 -18.09
N GLY A 269 43.74 -50.40 -17.53
CA GLY A 269 45.01 -50.61 -18.22
C GLY A 269 45.35 -52.10 -18.34
N ALA A 270 45.30 -52.61 -19.56
CA ALA A 270 45.67 -53.95 -19.97
C ALA A 270 47.14 -54.28 -19.69
N SER A 271 47.39 -55.42 -19.02
CA SER A 271 48.68 -56.10 -18.97
C SER A 271 48.94 -56.78 -20.31
N CYS A 272 49.92 -56.29 -21.07
CA CYS A 272 50.46 -56.95 -22.25
C CYS A 272 51.83 -57.52 -21.90
N GLY A 273 51.85 -58.82 -21.60
CA GLY A 273 53.08 -59.58 -21.45
C GLY A 273 53.78 -59.79 -22.79
N LYS A 274 55.10 -59.62 -22.80
CA LYS A 274 55.98 -60.18 -23.84
C LYS A 274 57.18 -60.85 -23.17
N LYS A 275 57.28 -62.15 -23.49
CA LYS A 275 58.47 -62.99 -23.71
C LYS A 275 59.51 -63.08 -22.60
#